data_AF-A0AA43F2F8-F1
#
_entry.id   AF-A0AA43F2F8-F1
#
_cell.length_a   1.000
_cell.length_b   1.000
_cell.length_c   1.000
_cell.angle_alpha   90.00
_cell.angle_beta   90.00
_cell.angle_gamma   90.00
#
_symmetry.space_group_name_H-M   'P 1'
#
loop_
_entity.id
_entity.type
_entity.pdbx_description
1 polymer ?
#
loop_
_entity_poly.entity_id
_entity_poly.type
_entity_poly.pdbx_seq_one_letter_code
_entity_poly.pdbx_strand_id
1 'polypeptide(L)'
;MPSSEQTAERALARQKAWATGLVVLCALVFVAARSLEPRYGALAWVAAFAEAAIIGALADWYAVVALFRHPLGLKLPHTAIIPSNQAKIADEIGAFIARHFLAGERIAERIVELDPAAIAGRWLAQPANRERAVAQAEREALRDELGILEGLGELLAAPEAQAAIRERIRAELPTLARLFQADAYVLAKLMAAAQSLLDEVQADPAHPLRAELRGFVLGRLEDFLASAAERLQGDEAFRARLNRWLATRAGALTEAYKHEVAAFVSTQVKSWDARRAVRAIELAIGKDLQYIRVNGTLVGGLIGLALFGATRLL
;
A
#
# COMPACT_ATOMS: atom_id res chain seq x y z
N MET A 1 16.81 -19.66 -5.08
CA MET A 1 15.44 -20.00 -5.54
C MET A 1 15.05 -19.02 -6.64
N PRO A 2 14.43 -19.45 -7.75
CA PRO A 2 13.92 -18.50 -8.75
C PRO A 2 12.90 -17.57 -8.09
N SER A 3 12.92 -16.28 -8.44
CA SER A 3 11.90 -15.34 -7.97
C SER A 3 10.52 -15.73 -8.50
N SER A 4 9.45 -15.40 -7.77
CA SER A 4 8.06 -15.69 -8.15
C SER A 4 7.72 -15.25 -9.58
N GLU A 5 8.32 -14.15 -10.02
CA GLU A 5 8.19 -13.59 -11.36
C GLU A 5 8.78 -14.51 -12.45
N GLN A 6 10.00 -15.03 -12.25
CA GLN A 6 10.63 -15.96 -13.20
C GLN A 6 9.85 -17.27 -13.35
N THR A 7 9.25 -17.76 -12.28
CA THR A 7 8.39 -18.95 -12.33
C THR A 7 7.11 -18.70 -13.13
N ALA A 8 6.50 -17.52 -12.98
CA ALA A 8 5.31 -17.13 -13.74
C ALA A 8 5.60 -16.97 -15.23
N GLU A 9 6.73 -16.33 -15.58
CA GLU A 9 7.16 -16.16 -16.96
C GLU A 9 7.38 -17.50 -17.69
N ARG A 10 8.06 -18.45 -17.03
CA ARG A 10 8.28 -19.80 -17.58
C ARG A 10 6.98 -20.56 -17.76
N ALA A 11 6.06 -20.45 -16.81
CA ALA A 11 4.75 -21.08 -16.90
C ALA A 11 3.95 -20.53 -18.09
N LEU A 12 3.93 -19.20 -18.26
CA LEU A 12 3.28 -18.53 -19.37
C LEU A 12 3.90 -18.91 -20.72
N ALA A 13 5.24 -18.95 -20.82
CA ALA A 13 5.94 -19.33 -22.05
C ALA A 13 5.61 -20.77 -22.47
N ARG A 14 5.60 -21.70 -21.50
CA ARG A 14 5.18 -23.08 -21.74
C ARG A 14 3.75 -23.12 -22.26
N GLN A 15 2.81 -22.44 -21.61
CA GLN A 15 1.41 -22.47 -22.05
C GLN A 15 1.18 -21.84 -23.43
N LYS A 16 1.89 -20.75 -23.75
CA LYS A 16 1.89 -20.19 -25.12
C LYS A 16 2.37 -21.23 -26.13
N ALA A 17 3.43 -21.97 -25.82
CA ALA A 17 3.94 -23.03 -26.70
C ALA A 17 2.93 -24.17 -26.88
N TRP A 18 2.25 -24.61 -25.82
CA TRP A 18 1.19 -25.61 -25.90
C TRP A 18 0.01 -25.14 -26.77
N ALA A 19 -0.46 -23.90 -26.56
CA ALA A 19 -1.57 -23.35 -27.32
C ALA A 19 -1.23 -23.18 -28.81
N THR A 20 -0.01 -22.72 -29.13
CA THR A 20 0.48 -22.66 -30.52
C THR A 20 0.66 -24.06 -31.13
N GLY A 21 1.18 -25.02 -30.36
CA GLY A 21 1.34 -26.40 -30.78
C GLY A 21 0.01 -27.06 -31.16
N LEU A 22 -1.06 -26.77 -30.42
CA LEU A 22 -2.41 -27.26 -30.73
C LEU A 22 -2.91 -26.76 -32.09
N VAL A 23 -2.72 -25.47 -32.41
CA VAL A 23 -3.12 -24.90 -33.71
C VAL A 23 -2.32 -25.53 -34.86
N VAL A 24 -1.01 -25.69 -34.67
CA VAL A 24 -0.14 -26.36 -35.65
C VAL A 24 -0.59 -27.80 -35.86
N LEU A 25 -0.91 -28.54 -34.79
CA LEU A 25 -1.42 -29.89 -34.88
C LEU A 25 -2.74 -29.94 -35.67
N CYS A 26 -3.71 -29.06 -35.39
CA CYS A 26 -4.95 -28.97 -36.15
C CYS A 26 -4.69 -28.68 -37.64
N ALA A 27 -3.76 -27.78 -37.96
CA ALA A 27 -3.36 -27.50 -39.34
C ALA A 27 -2.76 -28.72 -40.05
N LEU A 28 -1.89 -29.48 -39.36
CA LEU A 28 -1.33 -30.72 -39.90
C LEU A 28 -2.42 -31.79 -40.11
N VAL A 29 -3.34 -31.95 -39.15
CA VAL A 29 -4.48 -32.87 -39.27
C VAL A 29 -5.38 -32.48 -40.43
N PHE A 30 -5.66 -31.18 -40.60
CA PHE A 30 -6.44 -30.67 -41.73
C PHE A 30 -5.79 -31.03 -43.07
N VAL A 31 -4.50 -30.71 -43.25
CA VAL A 31 -3.77 -31.00 -44.49
C VAL A 31 -3.71 -32.51 -44.77
N ALA A 32 -3.41 -33.32 -43.75
CA ALA A 32 -3.36 -34.77 -43.89
C ALA A 32 -4.74 -35.35 -44.25
N ALA A 33 -5.79 -34.97 -43.54
CA ALA A 33 -7.15 -35.42 -43.79
C ALA A 33 -7.63 -35.01 -45.19
N ARG A 34 -7.38 -33.77 -45.60
CA ARG A 34 -7.76 -33.25 -46.92
C ARG A 34 -6.99 -33.93 -48.06
N SER A 35 -5.71 -34.24 -47.87
CA SER A 35 -4.89 -34.92 -48.89
C SER A 35 -5.25 -36.39 -49.09
N LEU A 36 -5.73 -37.07 -48.04
CA LEU A 36 -6.10 -38.48 -48.04
C LEU A 36 -7.60 -38.71 -48.28
N GLU A 37 -8.41 -37.65 -48.25
CA GLU A 37 -9.85 -37.68 -48.55
C GLU A 37 -10.20 -38.39 -49.87
N PRO A 38 -9.45 -38.23 -50.99
CA PRO A 38 -9.74 -38.96 -52.23
C PRO A 38 -9.66 -40.48 -52.09
N ARG A 39 -8.93 -40.98 -51.08
CA ARG A 39 -8.78 -42.42 -50.79
C ARG A 39 -9.72 -42.89 -49.68
N TYR A 40 -10.06 -42.03 -48.72
CA TYR A 40 -10.91 -42.35 -47.58
C TYR A 40 -11.94 -41.24 -47.31
N GLY A 41 -13.16 -41.41 -47.83
CA GLY A 41 -14.21 -40.39 -47.75
C GLY A 41 -14.68 -40.03 -46.33
N ALA A 42 -14.38 -40.84 -45.31
CA ALA A 42 -14.65 -40.52 -43.91
C ALA A 42 -13.75 -39.39 -43.37
N LEU A 43 -12.58 -39.17 -43.98
CA LEU A 43 -11.66 -38.11 -43.57
C LEU A 43 -12.20 -36.70 -43.83
N ALA A 44 -13.24 -36.55 -44.65
CA ALA A 44 -13.91 -35.27 -44.85
C ALA A 44 -14.49 -34.69 -43.54
N TRP A 45 -14.97 -35.54 -42.63
CA TRP A 45 -15.43 -35.11 -41.30
C TRP A 45 -14.27 -34.57 -40.44
N VAL A 46 -13.13 -35.26 -40.49
CA VAL A 46 -11.91 -34.85 -39.77
C VAL A 46 -11.35 -33.56 -40.34
N ALA A 47 -11.37 -33.39 -41.67
CA ALA A 47 -10.97 -32.16 -42.33
C ALA A 47 -11.88 -31.00 -41.93
N ALA A 48 -13.22 -31.18 -41.96
CA ALA A 48 -14.18 -30.16 -41.54
C ALA A 48 -14.03 -29.76 -40.06
N PHE A 49 -13.82 -30.73 -39.16
CA PHE A 49 -13.50 -30.46 -37.75
C PHE A 49 -12.21 -29.64 -37.63
N ALA A 50 -11.13 -30.08 -38.29
CA ALA A 50 -9.83 -29.46 -38.17
C ALA A 50 -9.80 -28.03 -38.77
N GLU A 51 -10.47 -27.81 -39.90
CA GLU A 51 -10.64 -26.49 -40.53
C GLU A 51 -11.34 -25.52 -39.58
N ALA A 52 -12.50 -25.93 -39.06
CA ALA A 52 -13.27 -25.08 -38.16
C ALA A 52 -12.57 -24.88 -36.80
N ALA A 53 -11.83 -25.87 -36.31
CA ALA A 53 -11.00 -25.76 -35.11
C ALA A 53 -9.87 -24.72 -35.29
N ILE A 54 -9.21 -24.68 -36.46
CA ILE A 54 -8.19 -23.68 -36.79
C ILE A 54 -8.80 -22.28 -36.81
N ILE A 55 -9.95 -22.12 -37.48
CA ILE A 55 -10.65 -20.82 -37.56
C ILE A 55 -11.03 -20.34 -36.15
N GLY A 56 -11.58 -21.22 -35.31
CA GLY A 56 -11.90 -20.91 -33.90
C GLY A 56 -10.66 -20.47 -33.10
N ALA A 57 -9.54 -21.18 -33.25
CA ALA A 57 -8.29 -20.81 -32.61
C ALA A 57 -7.75 -19.45 -33.05
N LEU A 58 -7.88 -19.13 -34.35
CA LEU A 58 -7.42 -17.87 -34.93
C LEU A 58 -8.29 -16.70 -34.49
N ALA A 59 -9.61 -16.89 -34.39
CA ALA A 59 -10.54 -15.88 -33.88
C ALA A 59 -10.21 -15.51 -32.43
N ASP A 60 -10.01 -16.51 -31.57
CA ASP A 60 -9.60 -16.29 -30.19
C ASP A 60 -8.20 -15.68 -30.08
N TRP A 61 -7.26 -16.11 -30.94
CA TRP A 61 -5.94 -15.46 -31.02
C TRP A 61 -6.09 -13.96 -31.33
N TYR A 62 -6.91 -13.61 -32.31
CA TYR A 62 -7.17 -12.22 -32.66
C TYR A 62 -7.76 -11.44 -31.49
N ALA A 63 -8.79 -11.96 -30.83
CA ALA A 63 -9.42 -11.31 -29.68
C ALA A 63 -8.43 -11.06 -28.53
N VAL A 64 -7.63 -12.07 -28.19
CA VAL A 64 -6.58 -11.98 -27.16
C VAL A 64 -5.52 -10.96 -27.55
N VAL A 65 -5.03 -11.00 -28.80
CA VAL A 65 -4.02 -10.06 -29.27
C VAL A 65 -4.58 -8.64 -29.26
N ALA A 66 -5.81 -8.43 -29.74
CA ALA A 66 -6.50 -7.15 -29.75
C ALA A 66 -6.76 -6.59 -28.36
N LEU A 67 -6.84 -7.42 -27.31
CA LEU A 67 -6.94 -6.95 -25.93
C LEU A 67 -5.65 -6.23 -25.48
N PHE A 68 -4.47 -6.77 -25.85
CA PHE A 68 -3.18 -6.30 -25.34
C PHE A 68 -2.36 -5.44 -26.32
N ARG A 69 -2.58 -5.58 -27.63
CA ARG A 69 -1.75 -4.96 -28.67
C ARG A 69 -2.47 -4.89 -30.01
N HIS A 70 -1.85 -4.23 -30.97
CA HIS A 70 -2.28 -4.23 -32.36
C HIS A 70 -1.90 -5.55 -33.05
N PRO A 71 -2.86 -6.30 -33.62
CA PRO A 71 -2.56 -7.53 -34.34
C PRO A 71 -1.69 -7.23 -35.56
N LEU A 72 -0.63 -8.03 -35.77
CA LEU A 72 0.35 -7.84 -36.85
C LEU A 72 1.03 -6.45 -36.89
N GLY A 73 0.91 -5.65 -35.82
CA GLY A 73 1.38 -4.26 -35.79
C GLY A 73 0.49 -3.26 -36.52
N LEU A 74 -0.67 -3.68 -37.04
CA LEU A 74 -1.61 -2.81 -37.76
C LEU A 74 -2.54 -2.09 -36.78
N LYS A 75 -2.61 -0.76 -36.88
CA LYS A 75 -3.46 0.10 -36.03
C LYS A 75 -4.93 0.01 -36.44
N LEU A 76 -5.53 -1.16 -36.24
CA LEU A 76 -6.95 -1.37 -36.46
C LEU A 76 -7.77 -0.68 -35.36
N PRO A 77 -8.95 -0.11 -35.70
CA PRO A 77 -9.83 0.48 -34.71
C PRO A 77 -10.28 -0.58 -33.68
N HIS A 78 -10.54 -0.17 -32.44
CA HIS A 78 -10.99 -1.06 -31.36
C HIS A 78 -10.03 -2.24 -31.05
N THR A 79 -8.73 -2.04 -31.20
CA THR A 79 -7.67 -2.97 -30.76
C THR A 79 -6.74 -2.29 -29.75
N ALA A 80 -5.84 -3.05 -29.12
CA ALA A 80 -5.06 -2.62 -27.97
C ALA A 80 -5.93 -2.05 -26.82
N ILE A 81 -7.05 -2.74 -26.51
CA ILE A 81 -8.09 -2.24 -25.60
C ILE A 81 -7.53 -1.85 -24.22
N ILE A 82 -6.66 -2.68 -23.62
CA ILE A 82 -6.06 -2.41 -22.31
C ILE A 82 -5.16 -1.16 -22.34
N PRO A 83 -4.14 -1.09 -23.23
CA PRO A 83 -3.34 0.13 -23.39
C PRO A 83 -4.18 1.39 -23.63
N SER A 84 -5.16 1.32 -24.53
CA SER A 84 -5.99 2.46 -24.91
C SER A 84 -6.90 2.96 -23.78
N ASN A 85 -7.20 2.12 -22.79
CA ASN A 85 -8.04 2.47 -21.63
C ASN A 85 -7.26 2.55 -20.31
N GLN A 86 -5.92 2.57 -20.33
CA GLN A 86 -5.08 2.54 -19.13
C GLN A 86 -5.46 3.63 -18.11
N ALA A 87 -5.70 4.86 -18.56
CA ALA A 87 -6.06 5.97 -17.66
C ALA A 87 -7.38 5.70 -16.92
N LYS A 88 -8.39 5.16 -17.60
CA LYS A 88 -9.68 4.82 -17.00
C LYS A 88 -9.53 3.68 -15.99
N ILE A 89 -8.77 2.63 -16.35
CA ILE A 89 -8.48 1.50 -15.45
C ILE A 89 -7.77 2.00 -14.18
N ALA A 90 -6.81 2.93 -14.32
CA ALA A 90 -6.11 3.52 -13.18
C ALA A 90 -7.05 4.26 -12.23
N ASP A 91 -7.99 5.05 -12.76
CA ASP A 91 -9.01 5.75 -11.96
C ASP A 91 -9.94 4.77 -11.24
N GLU A 92 -10.36 3.71 -11.93
CA GLU A 92 -11.21 2.66 -11.33
C GLU A 92 -10.47 1.88 -10.23
N ILE A 93 -9.20 1.56 -10.41
CA ILE A 93 -8.37 0.91 -9.37
C ILE A 93 -8.21 1.82 -8.15
N GLY A 94 -7.91 3.10 -8.35
CA GLY A 94 -7.79 4.05 -7.25
C GLY A 94 -9.10 4.17 -6.47
N ALA A 95 -10.22 4.32 -7.16
CA ALA A 95 -11.55 4.39 -6.55
C ALA A 95 -11.91 3.09 -5.82
N PHE A 96 -11.54 1.93 -6.38
CA PHE A 96 -11.76 0.63 -5.77
C PHE A 96 -11.00 0.49 -4.44
N ILE A 97 -9.73 0.89 -4.40
CA ILE A 97 -8.92 0.84 -3.17
C ILE A 97 -9.52 1.76 -2.09
N ALA A 98 -9.88 2.99 -2.43
CA ALA A 98 -10.51 3.90 -1.48
C ALA A 98 -11.83 3.35 -0.92
N ARG A 99 -12.68 2.76 -1.76
CA ARG A 99 -13.99 2.25 -1.32
C ARG A 99 -13.91 0.97 -0.49
N HIS A 100 -13.03 0.03 -0.87
CA HIS A 100 -13.07 -1.31 -0.31
C HIS A 100 -11.99 -1.59 0.74
N PHE A 101 -10.84 -0.92 0.63
CA PHE A 101 -9.69 -1.12 1.52
C PHE A 101 -9.51 0.02 2.53
N LEU A 102 -9.90 1.24 2.17
CA LEU A 102 -9.78 2.44 3.03
C LEU A 102 -11.15 2.92 3.52
N ALA A 103 -12.01 2.00 3.90
CA ALA A 103 -13.26 2.33 4.59
C ALA A 103 -12.95 2.56 6.07
N GLY A 104 -13.16 3.79 6.58
CA GLY A 104 -12.82 4.16 7.95
C GLY A 104 -13.50 3.29 8.99
N GLU A 105 -14.74 2.86 8.74
CA GLU A 105 -15.50 1.95 9.60
C GLU A 105 -14.80 0.59 9.73
N ARG A 106 -14.36 -0.01 8.62
CA ARG A 106 -13.67 -1.31 8.63
C ARG A 106 -12.32 -1.25 9.34
N ILE A 107 -11.59 -0.14 9.18
CA ILE A 107 -10.32 0.08 9.88
C ILE A 107 -10.57 0.25 11.39
N ALA A 108 -11.58 1.03 11.77
CA ALA A 108 -11.95 1.23 13.17
C ALA A 108 -12.36 -0.08 13.84
N GLU A 109 -13.24 -0.87 13.22
CA GLU A 109 -13.63 -2.21 13.69
C GLU A 109 -12.41 -3.11 13.87
N ARG A 110 -11.52 -3.14 12.88
CA ARG A 110 -10.33 -3.98 12.93
C ARG A 110 -9.38 -3.57 14.05
N ILE A 111 -9.26 -2.27 14.34
CA ILE A 111 -8.44 -1.77 15.45
C ILE A 111 -9.03 -2.19 16.80
N VAL A 112 -10.35 -2.15 16.95
CA VAL A 112 -11.01 -2.64 18.17
C VAL A 112 -10.77 -4.14 18.36
N GLU A 113 -10.91 -4.94 17.29
CA GLU A 113 -10.65 -6.39 17.34
C GLU A 113 -9.20 -6.74 17.71
N LEU A 114 -8.23 -5.96 17.22
CA LEU A 114 -6.82 -6.20 17.51
C LEU A 114 -6.45 -5.90 18.96
N ASP A 115 -7.21 -5.05 19.65
CA ASP A 115 -6.92 -4.57 21.01
C ASP A 115 -5.46 -4.10 21.18
N PRO A 116 -5.05 -3.02 20.46
CA PRO A 116 -3.69 -2.51 20.52
C PRO A 116 -3.29 -2.07 21.92
N ALA A 117 -4.23 -1.58 22.75
CA ALA A 117 -3.96 -1.23 24.14
C ALA A 117 -3.50 -2.46 24.95
N ALA A 118 -4.13 -3.62 24.78
CA ALA A 118 -3.69 -4.84 25.46
C ALA A 118 -2.39 -5.40 24.87
N ILE A 119 -2.17 -5.29 23.56
CA ILE A 119 -0.88 -5.65 22.94
C ILE A 119 0.24 -4.80 23.54
N ALA A 120 0.06 -3.48 23.58
CA ALA A 120 1.00 -2.54 24.17
C ALA A 120 1.22 -2.80 25.66
N GLY A 121 0.14 -3.05 26.43
CA GLY A 121 0.23 -3.38 27.85
C GLY A 121 1.01 -4.68 28.13
N ARG A 122 0.82 -5.73 27.32
CA ARG A 122 1.60 -6.97 27.43
C ARG A 122 3.07 -6.76 27.07
N TRP A 123 3.33 -5.97 26.04
CA TRP A 123 4.69 -5.66 25.62
C TRP A 123 5.44 -4.83 26.68
N LEU A 124 4.82 -3.75 27.17
CA LEU A 124 5.37 -2.85 28.20
C LEU A 124 5.47 -3.47 29.59
N ALA A 125 4.74 -4.56 29.88
CA ALA A 125 4.87 -5.24 31.17
C ALA A 125 6.21 -5.95 31.34
N GLN A 126 6.90 -6.28 30.24
CA GLN A 126 8.24 -6.84 30.30
C GLN A 126 9.27 -5.73 30.54
N PRO A 127 10.06 -5.76 31.63
CA PRO A 127 11.06 -4.73 31.91
C PRO A 127 12.06 -4.52 30.75
N ALA A 128 12.52 -5.61 30.14
CA ALA A 128 13.43 -5.58 28.99
C ALA A 128 12.86 -4.81 27.77
N ASN A 129 11.54 -4.80 27.59
CA ASN A 129 10.92 -4.03 26.51
C ASN A 129 10.83 -2.55 26.84
N ARG A 130 10.59 -2.18 28.11
CA ARG A 130 10.65 -0.78 28.54
C ARG A 130 12.05 -0.22 28.42
N GLU A 131 13.07 -0.97 28.86
CA GLU A 131 14.47 -0.61 28.68
C GLU A 131 14.81 -0.42 27.20
N ARG A 132 14.33 -1.31 26.31
CA ARG A 132 14.49 -1.14 24.85
C ARG A 132 13.80 0.11 24.33
N ALA A 133 12.59 0.42 24.80
CA ALA A 133 11.87 1.64 24.40
C ALA A 133 12.64 2.90 24.83
N VAL A 134 13.13 2.93 26.06
CA VAL A 134 13.94 4.04 26.59
C VAL A 134 15.26 4.14 25.83
N ALA A 135 15.96 3.04 25.57
CA ALA A 135 17.20 3.02 24.80
C ALA A 135 16.99 3.48 23.35
N GLN A 136 15.86 3.15 22.73
CA GLN A 136 15.50 3.62 21.39
C GLN A 136 15.23 5.13 21.41
N ALA A 137 14.44 5.61 22.36
CA ALA A 137 14.20 7.04 22.57
C ALA A 137 15.51 7.79 22.86
N GLU A 138 16.43 7.18 23.60
CA GLU A 138 17.78 7.69 23.85
C GLU A 138 18.55 7.98 22.56
N ARG A 139 18.48 7.04 21.60
CA ARG A 139 19.19 7.11 20.32
C ARG A 139 18.57 8.15 19.39
N GLU A 140 17.25 8.28 19.42
CA GLU A 140 16.51 9.29 18.67
C GLU A 140 16.74 10.68 19.27
N ALA A 141 16.67 10.81 20.59
CA ALA A 141 16.98 12.05 21.31
C ALA A 141 18.44 12.50 21.09
N LEU A 142 19.40 11.57 20.97
CA LEU A 142 20.77 11.90 20.56
C LEU A 142 20.85 12.45 19.14
N ARG A 143 20.01 11.94 18.24
CA ARG A 143 20.02 12.34 16.84
C ARG A 143 19.42 13.74 16.67
N ASP A 144 18.42 14.08 17.49
CA ASP A 144 17.65 15.33 17.43
C ASP A 144 17.80 16.17 18.71
N GLU A 145 18.98 16.12 19.34
CA GLU A 145 19.23 16.80 20.62
C GLU A 145 19.07 18.33 20.48
N LEU A 146 19.43 18.87 19.31
CA LEU A 146 19.22 20.26 18.94
C LEU A 146 17.73 20.61 18.85
N GLY A 147 16.90 19.75 18.24
CA GLY A 147 15.46 19.98 18.14
C GLY A 147 14.75 20.04 19.49
N ILE A 148 15.22 19.26 20.49
CA ILE A 148 14.71 19.32 21.87
C ILE A 148 15.05 20.66 22.52
N LEU A 149 16.28 21.13 22.35
CA LEU A 149 16.74 22.41 22.91
C LEU A 149 16.07 23.61 22.22
N GLU A 150 15.87 23.54 20.91
CA GLU A 150 15.11 24.53 20.13
C GLU A 150 13.65 24.57 20.60
N GLY A 151 13.00 23.41 20.72
CA GLY A 151 11.62 23.33 21.22
C GLY A 151 11.45 23.86 22.65
N LEU A 152 12.44 23.68 23.53
CA LEU A 152 12.45 24.30 24.86
C LEU A 152 12.55 25.82 24.78
N GLY A 153 13.40 26.34 23.89
CA GLY A 153 13.49 27.77 23.61
C GLY A 153 12.18 28.35 23.10
N GLU A 154 11.53 27.67 22.15
CA GLU A 154 10.21 28.07 21.63
C GLU A 154 9.13 28.05 22.73
N LEU A 155 9.12 27.02 23.58
CA LEU A 155 8.18 26.92 24.70
C LEU A 155 8.37 28.06 25.71
N LEU A 156 9.60 28.42 26.04
CA LEU A 156 9.89 29.55 26.94
C LEU A 156 9.55 30.90 26.30
N ALA A 157 9.67 31.01 24.98
CA ALA A 157 9.28 32.20 24.22
C ALA A 157 7.76 32.33 24.05
N ALA A 158 6.98 31.25 24.26
CA ALA A 158 5.54 31.26 24.10
C ALA A 158 4.84 32.25 25.08
N PRO A 159 3.91 33.09 24.61
CA PRO A 159 3.21 34.07 25.45
C PRO A 159 2.52 33.46 26.68
N GLU A 160 1.97 32.26 26.53
CA GLU A 160 1.27 31.52 27.59
C GLU A 160 2.24 31.09 28.69
N ALA A 161 3.43 30.60 28.31
CA ALA A 161 4.46 30.21 29.26
C ALA A 161 4.98 31.43 30.05
N GLN A 162 5.22 32.54 29.35
CA GLN A 162 5.62 33.79 29.98
C GLN A 162 4.56 34.33 30.95
N ALA A 163 3.28 34.22 30.58
CA ALA A 163 2.18 34.61 31.45
C ALA A 163 2.11 33.75 32.71
N ALA A 164 2.26 32.43 32.58
CA ALA A 164 2.29 31.51 33.72
C ALA A 164 3.48 31.78 34.66
N ILE A 165 4.67 32.02 34.10
CA ILE A 165 5.87 32.38 34.88
C ILE A 165 5.65 33.72 35.60
N ARG A 166 5.08 34.72 34.92
CA ARG A 166 4.75 36.02 35.53
C ARG A 166 3.77 35.88 36.70
N GLU A 167 2.73 35.07 36.52
CA GLU A 167 1.76 34.79 37.57
C GLU A 167 2.43 34.13 38.78
N ARG A 168 3.32 33.17 38.54
CA ARG A 168 4.08 32.53 39.62
C ARG A 168 5.01 33.51 40.35
N ILE A 169 5.70 34.39 39.63
CA ILE A 169 6.53 35.44 40.23
C ILE A 169 5.69 36.36 41.13
N ARG A 170 4.48 36.74 40.69
CA ARG A 170 3.56 37.57 41.50
C ARG A 170 3.08 36.84 42.75
N ALA A 171 2.84 35.54 42.66
CA ALA A 171 2.38 34.72 43.78
C ALA A 171 3.46 34.57 44.87
N GLU A 172 4.72 34.37 44.46
CA GLU A 172 5.84 34.19 45.39
C GLU A 172 6.37 35.55 45.93
N LEU A 173 6.24 36.63 45.16
CA LEU A 173 6.73 37.98 45.53
C LEU A 173 5.62 39.06 45.46
N PRO A 174 4.53 38.93 46.23
CA PRO A 174 3.36 39.79 46.09
C PRO A 174 3.63 41.26 46.45
N THR A 175 4.51 41.51 47.42
CA THR A 175 4.83 42.87 47.90
C THR A 175 5.71 43.63 46.89
N LEU A 176 6.70 42.95 46.30
CA LEU A 176 7.60 43.54 45.30
C LEU A 176 6.89 43.74 43.95
N ALA A 177 6.02 42.80 43.56
CA ALA A 177 5.22 42.93 42.34
C ALA A 177 4.26 44.12 42.41
N ARG A 178 3.55 44.32 43.53
CA ARG A 178 2.56 45.42 43.68
C ARG A 178 3.19 46.81 43.79
N LEU A 179 4.32 46.95 44.48
CA LEU A 179 4.93 48.26 44.75
C LEU A 179 5.81 48.77 43.59
N PHE A 180 6.44 47.88 42.82
CA PHE A 180 7.47 48.25 41.86
C PHE A 180 7.23 47.78 40.42
N GLN A 181 6.10 47.12 40.12
CA GLN A 181 5.87 46.46 38.82
C GLN A 181 7.05 45.55 38.42
N ALA A 182 7.71 44.97 39.43
CA ALA A 182 8.96 44.24 39.27
C ALA A 182 8.76 42.90 38.55
N ASP A 183 7.53 42.42 38.43
CA ASP A 183 7.19 41.17 37.76
C ASP A 183 7.56 41.17 36.27
N ALA A 184 7.30 42.28 35.56
CA ALA A 184 7.68 42.42 34.16
C ALA A 184 9.21 42.49 33.98
N TYR A 185 9.90 43.22 34.87
CA TYR A 185 11.35 43.32 34.87
C TYR A 185 12.03 42.00 35.21
N VAL A 186 11.58 41.32 36.27
CA VAL A 186 12.11 40.03 36.73
C VAL A 186 11.86 38.96 35.67
N LEU A 187 10.66 38.91 35.07
CA LEU A 187 10.39 38.02 33.95
C LEU A 187 11.36 38.30 32.80
N ALA A 188 11.52 39.56 32.36
CA ALA A 188 12.42 39.89 31.26
C ALA A 188 13.87 39.48 31.56
N LYS A 189 14.35 39.69 32.80
CA LYS A 189 15.68 39.25 33.23
C LYS A 189 15.82 37.73 33.27
N LEU A 190 14.82 37.02 33.79
CA LEU A 190 14.81 35.56 33.84
C LEU A 190 14.77 34.95 32.44
N MET A 191 13.95 35.49 31.54
CA MET A 191 13.89 35.06 30.15
C MET A 191 15.20 35.31 29.44
N ALA A 192 15.82 36.49 29.60
CA ALA A 192 17.13 36.77 29.02
C ALA A 192 18.22 35.82 29.54
N ALA A 193 18.22 35.51 30.84
CA ALA A 193 19.16 34.56 31.44
C ALA A 193 18.92 33.13 30.94
N ALA A 194 17.65 32.71 30.84
CA ALA A 194 17.29 31.40 30.31
C ALA A 194 17.65 31.26 28.82
N GLN A 195 17.46 32.31 28.03
CA GLN A 195 17.84 32.35 26.62
C GLN A 195 19.37 32.24 26.46
N SER A 196 20.12 33.03 27.22
CA SER A 196 21.60 32.97 27.21
C SER A 196 22.10 31.58 27.58
N LEU A 197 21.51 30.96 28.61
CA LEU A 197 21.85 29.59 29.00
C LEU A 197 21.52 28.58 27.91
N LEU A 198 20.37 28.72 27.24
CA LEU A 198 20.01 27.85 26.12
C LEU A 198 20.99 28.02 24.96
N ASP A 199 21.37 29.25 24.61
CA ASP A 199 22.33 29.53 23.55
C ASP A 199 23.72 28.92 23.90
N GLU A 200 24.16 29.02 25.16
CA GLU A 200 25.39 28.39 25.66
C GLU A 200 25.32 26.85 25.57
N VAL A 201 24.21 26.26 26.01
CA VAL A 201 23.98 24.81 25.93
C VAL A 201 23.92 24.36 24.46
N GLN A 202 23.32 25.14 23.56
CA GLN A 202 23.24 24.83 22.13
C GLN A 202 24.62 24.95 21.44
N ALA A 203 25.44 25.91 21.83
CA ALA A 203 26.77 26.14 21.26
C ALA A 203 27.81 25.09 21.68
N ASP A 204 27.68 24.49 22.88
CA ASP A 204 28.60 23.46 23.39
C ASP A 204 27.94 22.07 23.47
N PRO A 205 28.29 21.15 22.55
CA PRO A 205 27.85 19.75 22.61
C PRO A 205 28.28 18.99 23.86
N ALA A 206 29.34 19.41 24.55
CA ALA A 206 29.84 18.77 25.77
C ALA A 206 29.25 19.39 27.05
N HIS A 207 28.28 20.31 26.93
CA HIS A 207 27.73 21.03 28.07
C HIS A 207 27.07 20.06 29.09
N PRO A 208 27.40 20.12 30.39
CA PRO A 208 26.88 19.20 31.41
C PRO A 208 25.34 19.12 31.48
N LEU A 209 24.67 20.26 31.31
CA LEU A 209 23.19 20.32 31.29
C LEU A 209 22.53 19.48 30.19
N ARG A 210 23.22 19.19 29.07
CA ARG A 210 22.66 18.29 28.04
C ARG A 210 22.48 16.88 28.59
N ALA A 211 23.50 16.36 29.28
CA ALA A 211 23.45 15.05 29.90
C ALA A 211 22.41 14.98 31.03
N GLU A 212 22.30 16.03 31.85
CA GLU A 212 21.28 16.10 32.90
C GLU A 212 19.86 16.17 32.34
N LEU A 213 19.61 17.04 31.35
CA LEU A 213 18.31 17.15 30.68
C LEU A 213 17.92 15.82 30.05
N ARG A 214 18.86 15.16 29.37
CA ARG A 214 18.63 13.86 28.75
C ARG A 214 18.30 12.79 29.80
N GLY A 215 19.08 12.71 30.88
CA GLY A 215 18.81 11.79 31.99
C GLY A 215 17.44 12.04 32.63
N PHE A 216 17.07 13.31 32.83
CA PHE A 216 15.77 13.70 33.35
C PHE A 216 14.62 13.28 32.43
N VAL A 217 14.71 13.57 31.11
CA VAL A 217 13.68 13.21 30.13
C VAL A 217 13.53 11.70 30.03
N LEU A 218 14.63 10.96 29.98
CA LEU A 218 14.62 9.50 29.88
C LEU A 218 14.09 8.83 31.14
N GLY A 219 14.49 9.31 32.33
CA GLY A 219 13.94 8.81 33.59
C GLY A 219 12.44 9.06 33.69
N ARG A 220 11.97 10.25 33.28
CA ARG A 220 10.53 10.54 33.24
C ARG A 220 9.77 9.70 32.22
N LEU A 221 10.39 9.38 31.09
CA LEU A 221 9.83 8.44 30.11
C LEU A 221 9.74 7.03 30.71
N GLU A 222 10.77 6.57 31.42
CA GLU A 222 10.77 5.26 32.08
C GLU A 222 9.63 5.14 33.09
N ASP A 223 9.48 6.12 33.98
CA ASP A 223 8.38 6.19 34.96
C ASP A 223 7.02 6.19 34.27
N PHE A 224 6.89 6.95 33.18
CA PHE A 224 5.67 6.99 32.38
C PHE A 224 5.36 5.64 31.75
N LEU A 225 6.34 4.97 31.14
CA LEU A 225 6.16 3.67 30.51
C LEU A 225 5.82 2.58 31.53
N ALA A 226 6.41 2.62 32.72
CA ALA A 226 6.06 1.74 33.83
C ALA A 226 4.62 1.95 34.29
N SER A 227 4.23 3.20 34.54
CA SER A 227 2.87 3.58 34.93
C SER A 227 1.84 3.21 33.85
N ALA A 228 2.19 3.41 32.59
CA ALA A 228 1.35 3.05 31.45
C ALA A 228 1.19 1.52 31.35
N ALA A 229 2.25 0.74 31.59
CA ALA A 229 2.19 -0.72 31.61
C ALA A 229 1.19 -1.21 32.67
N GLU A 230 1.28 -0.70 33.90
CA GLU A 230 0.38 -1.07 34.99
C GLU A 230 -1.07 -0.73 34.66
N ARG A 231 -1.34 0.49 34.17
CA ARG A 231 -2.70 0.90 33.80
C ARG A 231 -3.26 0.10 32.63
N LEU A 232 -2.45 -0.18 31.61
CA LEU A 232 -2.88 -0.98 30.48
C LEU A 232 -3.15 -2.44 30.88
N GLN A 233 -2.47 -2.99 31.89
CA GLN A 233 -2.75 -4.35 32.36
C GLN A 233 -3.92 -4.43 33.34
N GLY A 234 -4.01 -3.47 34.27
CA GLY A 234 -4.95 -3.52 35.39
C GLY A 234 -6.29 -2.83 35.17
N ASP A 235 -6.39 -1.87 34.23
CA ASP A 235 -7.60 -1.07 34.02
C ASP A 235 -8.23 -1.38 32.64
N GLU A 236 -9.22 -2.28 32.66
CA GLU A 236 -9.98 -2.67 31.46
C GLU A 236 -10.81 -1.51 30.89
N ALA A 237 -11.35 -0.64 31.73
CA ALA A 237 -12.12 0.52 31.28
C ALA A 237 -11.23 1.53 30.54
N PHE A 238 -10.02 1.76 31.05
CA PHE A 238 -9.01 2.58 30.39
C PHE A 238 -8.60 1.99 29.04
N ARG A 239 -8.29 0.67 28.98
CA ARG A 239 -7.97 -0.02 27.72
C ARG A 239 -9.09 0.14 26.69
N ALA A 240 -10.34 -0.14 27.08
CA ALA A 240 -11.48 -0.04 26.18
C ALA A 240 -11.68 1.39 25.67
N ARG A 241 -11.48 2.41 26.52
CA ARG A 241 -11.53 3.82 26.12
C ARG A 241 -10.41 4.18 25.16
N LEU A 242 -9.18 3.73 25.41
CA LEU A 242 -8.03 3.98 24.54
C LEU A 242 -8.22 3.33 23.17
N ASN A 243 -8.66 2.06 23.12
CA ASN A 243 -8.94 1.37 21.87
C ASN A 243 -10.03 2.06 21.06
N ARG A 244 -11.13 2.48 21.70
CA ARG A 244 -12.18 3.25 21.01
C ARG A 244 -11.66 4.56 20.47
N TRP A 245 -10.87 5.30 21.25
CA TRP A 245 -10.25 6.54 20.80
C TRP A 245 -9.32 6.29 19.60
N LEU A 246 -8.46 5.27 19.66
CA LEU A 246 -7.58 4.87 18.55
C LEU A 246 -8.37 4.49 17.31
N ALA A 247 -9.43 3.70 17.46
CA ALA A 247 -10.29 3.27 16.37
C ALA A 247 -11.00 4.46 15.71
N THR A 248 -11.62 5.35 16.50
CA THR A 248 -12.25 6.57 15.98
C THR A 248 -11.24 7.45 15.24
N ARG A 249 -10.04 7.64 15.80
CA ARG A 249 -9.01 8.47 15.18
C ARG A 249 -8.48 7.86 13.90
N ALA A 250 -8.18 6.56 13.89
CA ALA A 250 -7.72 5.88 12.70
C ALA A 250 -8.79 5.82 11.60
N GLY A 251 -10.06 5.61 11.97
CA GLY A 251 -11.18 5.68 11.03
C GLY A 251 -11.32 7.08 10.41
N ALA A 252 -11.29 8.12 11.24
CA ALA A 252 -11.34 9.51 10.77
C ALA A 252 -10.13 9.87 9.88
N LEU A 253 -8.93 9.42 10.24
CA LEU A 253 -7.73 9.60 9.42
C LEU A 253 -7.87 8.89 8.08
N THR A 254 -8.36 7.66 8.09
CA THR A 254 -8.61 6.90 6.86
C THR A 254 -9.59 7.66 5.95
N GLU A 255 -10.69 8.18 6.50
CA GLU A 255 -11.67 8.97 5.74
C GLU A 255 -11.10 10.29 5.20
N ALA A 256 -10.23 10.96 5.96
CA ALA A 256 -9.57 12.18 5.51
C ALA A 256 -8.62 11.93 4.33
N TYR A 257 -7.83 10.85 4.39
CA TYR A 257 -6.79 10.57 3.40
C TYR A 257 -7.20 9.61 2.28
N LYS A 258 -8.39 8.98 2.32
CA LYS A 258 -8.82 8.00 1.29
C LYS A 258 -8.75 8.56 -0.14
N HIS A 259 -9.08 9.84 -0.31
CA HIS A 259 -9.07 10.51 -1.61
C HIS A 259 -7.64 10.73 -2.12
N GLU A 260 -6.73 11.13 -1.24
CA GLU A 260 -5.32 11.31 -1.56
C GLU A 260 -4.67 9.98 -1.93
N VAL A 261 -4.95 8.90 -1.19
CA VAL A 261 -4.42 7.57 -1.52
C VAL A 261 -4.98 7.07 -2.85
N ALA A 262 -6.28 7.24 -3.13
CA ALA A 262 -6.85 6.91 -4.43
C ALA A 262 -6.21 7.70 -5.58
N ALA A 263 -6.04 9.01 -5.39
CA ALA A 263 -5.40 9.88 -6.36
C ALA A 263 -3.94 9.49 -6.59
N PHE A 264 -3.22 9.16 -5.53
CA PHE A 264 -1.85 8.67 -5.57
C PHE A 264 -1.77 7.37 -6.37
N VAL A 265 -2.59 6.36 -6.04
CA VAL A 265 -2.57 5.08 -6.77
C VAL A 265 -2.93 5.26 -8.24
N SER A 266 -3.99 6.03 -8.54
CA SER A 266 -4.35 6.32 -9.94
C SER A 266 -3.20 7.01 -10.68
N THR A 267 -2.58 8.02 -10.07
CA THR A 267 -1.43 8.74 -10.66
C THR A 267 -0.23 7.82 -10.87
N GLN A 268 0.06 6.92 -9.93
CA GLN A 268 1.14 5.95 -10.06
C GLN A 268 0.87 4.95 -11.19
N VAL A 269 -0.36 4.46 -11.34
CA VAL A 269 -0.69 3.53 -12.44
C VAL A 269 -0.70 4.25 -13.80
N LYS A 270 -1.11 5.53 -13.83
CA LYS A 270 -1.04 6.38 -15.03
C LYS A 270 0.40 6.68 -15.47
N SER A 271 1.35 6.74 -14.53
CA SER A 271 2.75 7.02 -14.84
C SER A 271 3.51 5.81 -15.40
N TRP A 272 2.93 4.61 -15.36
CA TRP A 272 3.55 3.41 -15.93
C TRP A 272 3.58 3.48 -17.47
N ASP A 273 4.73 3.15 -18.08
CA ASP A 273 4.82 2.87 -19.52
C ASP A 273 3.78 1.78 -19.87
N ALA A 274 3.02 1.99 -20.95
CA ALA A 274 2.01 1.05 -21.45
C ALA A 274 2.53 -0.40 -21.54
N ARG A 275 3.80 -0.59 -21.91
CA ARG A 275 4.42 -1.93 -21.97
C ARG A 275 4.50 -2.61 -20.61
N ARG A 276 4.75 -1.84 -19.54
CA ARG A 276 4.83 -2.36 -18.18
C ARG A 276 3.44 -2.72 -17.65
N ALA A 277 2.46 -1.86 -17.87
CA ALA A 277 1.07 -2.11 -17.48
C ALA A 277 0.52 -3.38 -18.18
N VAL A 278 0.74 -3.49 -19.50
CA VAL A 278 0.37 -4.68 -20.28
C VAL A 278 1.03 -5.94 -19.74
N ARG A 279 2.34 -5.91 -19.48
CA ARG A 279 3.07 -7.08 -18.98
C ARG A 279 2.55 -7.53 -17.61
N ALA A 280 2.28 -6.59 -16.71
CA ALA A 280 1.74 -6.91 -15.38
C ALA A 280 0.39 -7.62 -15.48
N ILE A 281 -0.51 -7.13 -16.35
CA ILE A 281 -1.82 -7.75 -16.57
C ILE A 281 -1.66 -9.10 -17.28
N GLU A 282 -0.83 -9.19 -18.32
CA GLU A 282 -0.59 -10.46 -19.04
C GLU A 282 -0.01 -11.54 -18.12
N LEU A 283 0.85 -11.19 -17.16
CA LEU A 283 1.36 -12.14 -16.16
C LEU A 283 0.26 -12.59 -15.19
N ALA A 284 -0.65 -11.69 -14.80
CA ALA A 284 -1.73 -11.98 -13.88
C ALA A 284 -2.81 -12.89 -14.49
N ILE A 285 -3.23 -12.65 -15.75
CA ILE A 285 -4.36 -13.36 -16.39
C ILE A 285 -3.94 -14.27 -17.57
N GLY A 286 -2.66 -14.30 -17.91
CA GLY A 286 -2.20 -14.96 -19.14
C GLY A 286 -2.46 -16.46 -19.18
N LYS A 287 -2.49 -17.12 -18.02
CA LYS A 287 -2.82 -18.55 -17.90
C LYS A 287 -4.27 -18.83 -18.31
N ASP A 288 -5.21 -18.09 -17.73
CA ASP A 288 -6.64 -18.31 -17.96
C ASP A 288 -7.02 -17.95 -19.40
N LEU A 289 -6.32 -16.97 -19.97
CA LEU A 289 -6.51 -16.57 -21.35
C LEU A 289 -6.11 -17.65 -22.37
N GLN A 290 -5.15 -18.53 -22.06
CA GLN A 290 -4.81 -19.63 -22.97
C GLN A 290 -5.92 -20.69 -23.02
N TYR A 291 -6.66 -20.89 -21.93
CA TYR A 291 -7.79 -21.84 -21.91
C TYR A 291 -8.90 -21.42 -22.86
N ILE A 292 -9.14 -20.11 -23.03
CA ILE A 292 -10.09 -19.61 -24.02
C ILE A 292 -9.72 -20.13 -25.41
N ARG A 293 -8.45 -20.03 -25.83
CA ARG A 293 -8.00 -20.51 -27.15
C ARG A 293 -8.16 -22.03 -27.32
N VAL A 294 -7.85 -22.82 -26.29
CA VAL A 294 -8.06 -24.28 -26.34
C VAL A 294 -9.56 -24.59 -26.48
N ASN A 295 -10.42 -23.90 -25.72
CA ASN A 295 -11.85 -24.06 -25.82
C ASN A 295 -12.38 -23.63 -27.21
N GLY A 296 -11.86 -22.54 -27.78
CA GLY A 296 -12.20 -22.08 -29.13
C GLY A 296 -11.86 -23.09 -30.21
N THR A 297 -10.74 -23.81 -30.10
CA THR A 297 -10.42 -24.90 -31.04
C THR A 297 -11.43 -26.05 -30.95
N LEU A 298 -11.81 -26.45 -29.74
CA LEU A 298 -12.74 -27.55 -29.51
C LEU A 298 -14.15 -27.19 -29.99
N VAL A 299 -14.66 -26.03 -29.55
CA VAL A 299 -15.99 -25.55 -29.92
C VAL A 299 -16.06 -25.28 -31.42
N GLY A 300 -15.04 -24.64 -32.01
CA GLY A 300 -14.96 -24.42 -33.44
C GLY A 300 -15.03 -25.72 -34.23
N GLY A 301 -14.25 -26.74 -33.84
CA GLY A 301 -14.28 -28.04 -34.50
C GLY A 301 -15.64 -28.75 -34.38
N LEU A 302 -16.27 -28.74 -33.20
CA LEU A 302 -17.59 -29.33 -32.99
C LEU A 302 -18.67 -28.65 -33.85
N ILE A 303 -18.64 -27.32 -33.96
CA ILE A 303 -19.54 -26.56 -34.83
C ILE A 303 -19.28 -26.92 -36.29
N GLY A 304 -18.00 -27.03 -36.70
CA GLY A 304 -17.62 -27.48 -38.05
C GLY A 304 -18.19 -28.85 -38.40
N LEU A 305 -18.12 -29.81 -37.49
CA LEU A 305 -18.74 -31.14 -37.67
C LEU A 305 -20.25 -31.05 -37.81
N ALA A 306 -20.92 -30.27 -36.96
CA ALA A 306 -22.37 -30.11 -37.00
C ALA A 306 -22.82 -29.48 -38.34
N LEU A 307 -22.13 -28.43 -38.79
CA LEU A 307 -22.40 -27.77 -40.06
C LEU A 307 -22.15 -28.71 -41.24
N PHE A 308 -21.01 -29.40 -41.27
CA PHE A 308 -20.69 -30.35 -42.33
C PHE A 308 -21.71 -31.50 -42.41
N GLY A 309 -22.15 -32.00 -41.26
CA GLY A 309 -23.20 -33.00 -41.19
C GLY A 309 -24.54 -32.49 -41.73
N ALA A 310 -24.93 -31.26 -41.37
CA ALA A 310 -26.12 -30.63 -41.91
C ALA A 310 -26.03 -30.45 -43.44
N THR A 311 -24.88 -30.02 -43.96
CA THR A 311 -24.68 -29.83 -45.42
C THR A 311 -24.75 -31.14 -46.20
N ARG A 312 -24.43 -32.29 -45.59
CA ARG A 312 -24.56 -33.61 -46.23
C ARG A 312 -25.97 -34.21 -46.17
N LEU A 313 -26.81 -33.71 -45.27
CA LEU A 313 -28.20 -34.15 -45.10
C LEU A 313 -29.17 -33.36 -45.98
N LEU A 314 -28.76 -32.18 -46.45
CA LEU A 314 -29.45 -31.34 -47.43
C LEU A 314 -29.04 -31.74 -48.86
#